data_AF-A0A359I9B9-F1
#
_entry.id   AF-A0A359I9B9-F1
#
_cell.length_a   1.000
_cell.length_b   1.000
_cell.length_c   1.000
_cell.angle_alpha   90.00
_cell.angle_beta   90.00
_cell.angle_gamma   90.00
#
_symmetry.space_group_name_H-M   'P 1'
#
loop_
_entity.id
_entity.type
_entity.pdbx_description
1 polymer ?
#
loop_
_entity_poly.entity_id
_entity_poly.type
_entity_poly.pdbx_seq_one_letter_code
_entity_poly.pdbx_strand_id
1 'polypeptide(L)' 'MNNPFDYTPDGECEEAFRKLIAKLETLKGSDDPKDVNFLRELDAGKMLGVLIATDSCGLRHTLYAFSGQLGDGGFYHPGF' A
#
# COMPACT_ATOMS: atom_id res chain seq x y z
N MET A 1 12.02 9.21 22.38
CA MET A 1 11.77 9.39 20.94
C MET A 1 11.20 10.79 20.79
N ASN A 2 12.02 11.78 20.40
CA ASN A 2 11.57 13.17 20.19
C ASN A 2 11.49 13.42 18.68
N ASN A 3 10.43 12.93 18.05
CA ASN A 3 10.04 13.50 16.76
C ASN A 3 9.22 14.76 17.09
N PRO A 4 9.69 15.99 16.76
CA PRO A 4 8.98 17.22 17.12
C PRO A 4 7.75 17.49 16.26
N PHE A 5 7.43 16.59 15.34
CA PHE A 5 6.29 16.69 14.44
C PHE A 5 5.21 15.68 14.85
N ASP A 6 4.16 16.19 15.49
CA ASP A 6 2.87 15.49 15.54
C ASP A 6 2.26 15.55 14.14
N TYR A 7 2.53 14.53 13.33
CA TYR A 7 1.92 14.37 12.02
C TYR A 7 0.53 13.77 12.20
N THR A 8 -0.49 14.55 11.89
CA THR A 8 -1.85 14.05 11.68
C THR A 8 -2.01 13.75 10.19
N PRO A 9 -2.27 12.49 9.80
CA PRO A 9 -2.55 12.16 8.40
C PRO A 9 -3.79 12.92 7.91
N ASP A 10 -3.76 13.32 6.63
CA ASP A 10 -4.97 13.80 5.97
C ASP A 10 -6.03 12.69 5.95
N GLY A 11 -7.31 13.07 6.05
CA GLY A 11 -8.42 12.12 6.05
C GLY A 11 -8.45 11.26 4.78
N GLU A 12 -8.05 11.80 3.63
CA GLU A 12 -7.94 11.03 2.39
C GLU A 12 -6.83 9.97 2.46
N CYS A 13 -5.71 10.29 3.12
CA CYS A 13 -4.65 9.32 3.36
C CYS A 13 -5.13 8.18 4.27
N GLU A 14 -5.90 8.49 5.32
CA GLU A 14 -6.50 7.46 6.17
C GLU A 14 -7.48 6.58 5.39
N GLU A 15 -8.37 7.17 4.59
CA GLU A 15 -9.34 6.43 3.79
C GLU A 15 -8.66 5.53 2.76
N ALA A 16 -7.66 6.05 2.05
CA ALA A 16 -6.89 5.28 1.10
C ALA A 16 -6.09 4.16 1.78
N PHE A 17 -5.56 4.40 2.99
CA PHE A 17 -4.91 3.36 3.77
C PHE A 17 -5.90 2.27 4.21
N ARG A 18 -7.12 2.63 4.63
CA ARG A 18 -8.17 1.64 4.94
C ARG A 18 -8.56 0.81 3.72
N LYS A 19 -8.65 1.42 2.53
CA LYS A 19 -8.90 0.71 1.26
C LYS A 19 -7.76 -0.25 0.92
N LEU A 20 -6.51 0.18 1.13
CA LEU A 20 -5.33 -0.67 0.99
C LEU A 20 -5.45 -1.92 1.88
N ILE A 21 -5.70 -1.74 3.18
CA ILE A 21 -5.86 -2.86 4.12
C ILE A 21 -7.01 -3.79 3.69
N ALA A 22 -8.17 -3.24 3.35
CA ALA A 22 -9.30 -4.05 2.90
C ALA A 22 -8.94 -4.90 1.67
N LYS A 23 -8.17 -4.35 0.72
CA LYS A 23 -7.70 -5.09 -0.44
C LYS A 23 -6.71 -6.19 -0.07
N LEU A 24 -5.78 -5.92 0.85
CA LEU A 24 -4.86 -6.95 1.37
C LEU A 24 -5.62 -8.10 2.05
N GLU A 25 -6.68 -7.80 2.79
CA GLU A 25 -7.54 -8.84 3.39
C GLU A 25 -8.21 -9.71 2.32
N THR A 26 -8.65 -9.14 1.19
CA THR A 26 -9.22 -9.96 0.11
C THR A 26 -8.21 -10.92 -0.52
N LEU A 27 -6.92 -10.57 -0.50
CA LEU A 27 -5.86 -11.42 -1.04
C LEU A 27 -5.54 -12.62 -0.15
N LYS A 28 -5.86 -12.57 1.16
CA LYS A 28 -5.58 -13.68 2.09
C LYS A 28 -6.33 -14.98 1.77
N GLY A 29 -7.42 -14.89 0.99
CA GLY A 29 -8.16 -16.05 0.50
C GLY A 29 -7.76 -16.50 -0.91
N SER A 30 -6.74 -15.89 -1.52
CA SER A 30 -6.29 -16.23 -2.87
C SER A 30 -5.38 -17.46 -2.86
N ASP A 31 -5.63 -18.40 -3.77
CA ASP A 31 -4.74 -19.54 -4.03
C ASP A 31 -3.65 -19.21 -5.05
N ASP A 32 -3.59 -17.97 -5.58
CA ASP A 32 -2.51 -17.57 -6.49
C ASP A 32 -1.17 -17.51 -5.73
N PRO A 33 -0.15 -18.28 -6.15
CA PRO A 33 1.17 -18.27 -5.51
C PRO A 33 1.81 -16.88 -5.38
N LYS A 34 1.48 -15.95 -6.28
CA LYS A 34 1.98 -14.55 -6.23
C LYS A 34 1.40 -13.80 -5.04
N ASP A 35 0.09 -13.94 -4.80
CA ASP A 35 -0.60 -13.29 -3.69
C ASP A 35 -0.13 -13.86 -2.36
N VAL A 36 0.04 -15.19 -2.29
CA VAL A 36 0.57 -15.88 -1.10
C VAL A 36 2.00 -15.41 -0.79
N ASN A 37 2.89 -15.33 -1.79
CA ASN A 37 4.25 -14.83 -1.56
C ASN A 37 4.26 -13.35 -1.16
N PHE A 38 3.41 -12.54 -1.78
CA PHE A 38 3.25 -11.13 -1.45
C PHE A 38 2.82 -10.92 0.01
N LEU A 39 1.77 -11.62 0.46
CA LEU A 39 1.31 -11.56 1.85
C LEU A 39 2.38 -12.02 2.84
N ARG A 40 3.15 -13.06 2.50
CA ARG A 40 4.26 -13.53 3.32
C ARG A 40 5.36 -12.47 3.47
N GLU A 41 5.66 -11.72 2.41
CA GLU A 41 6.62 -10.61 2.48
C GLU A 41 6.09 -9.42 3.29
N LEU A 42 4.77 -9.18 3.27
CA LEU A 42 4.13 -8.20 4.14
C LEU A 42 4.21 -8.60 5.60
N ASP A 43 3.89 -9.85 5.92
CA ASP A 43 3.98 -10.42 7.28
C ASP A 43 5.42 -10.41 7.81
N ALA A 44 6.42 -10.42 6.92
CA ALA A 44 7.84 -10.26 7.27
C ALA A 44 8.22 -8.83 7.71
N GLY A 45 7.25 -7.91 7.80
CA GLY A 45 7.43 -6.58 8.35
C GLY A 45 7.72 -5.50 7.30
N LYS A 46 7.28 -5.69 6.04
CA LYS A 46 7.36 -4.62 5.05
C LYS A 46 6.46 -3.45 5.42
N MET A 47 6.99 -2.24 5.26
CA MET A 47 6.23 -1.02 5.47
C MET A 47 5.32 -0.76 4.27
N LEU A 48 4.11 -0.31 4.61
CA LEU A 48 3.09 0.13 3.68
C LEU A 48 2.99 1.66 3.72
N GLY A 49 2.83 2.27 2.55
CA GLY A 49 2.62 3.69 2.40
C GLY A 49 1.51 3.99 1.42
N VAL A 50 0.91 5.15 1.58
CA VAL A 50 -0.04 5.71 0.62
C VAL A 50 0.47 7.09 0.24
N LEU A 51 0.43 7.40 -1.04
CA LEU A 51 0.69 8.72 -1.57
C LEU A 51 -0.53 9.17 -2.38
N ILE A 52 -1.10 10.32 -2.02
CA ILE A 52 -2.10 11.00 -2.84
C ILE A 52 -1.37 12.05 -3.68
N ALA A 53 -1.41 11.90 -4.99
CA ALA A 53 -0.76 12.79 -5.94
C ALA A 53 -1.79 13.42 -6.87
N THR A 54 -1.54 14.64 -7.32
CA THR A 54 -2.38 15.30 -8.33
C THR A 54 -1.61 15.35 -9.65
N ASP A 55 -2.24 14.94 -10.74
CA ASP A 55 -1.62 15.00 -12.07
C ASP A 55 -1.67 16.40 -12.70
N SER A 56 -1.12 16.54 -13.90
CA SER A 56 -1.11 17.81 -14.65
C SER A 56 -2.50 18.33 -15.03
N CYS A 57 -3.53 17.48 -14.98
CA CYS A 57 -4.91 17.82 -15.26
C CYS A 57 -5.69 18.20 -13.99
N GLY A 58 -5.06 18.14 -12.80
CA GLY A 58 -5.72 18.40 -11.52
C GLY A 58 -6.45 17.18 -10.96
N LEU A 59 -6.33 15.99 -11.56
CA LEU A 59 -6.96 14.78 -11.06
C LEU A 59 -6.13 14.16 -9.93
N ARG A 60 -6.80 13.80 -8.83
CA ARG A 60 -6.18 13.11 -7.69
C ARG A 60 -6.08 11.61 -7.95
N HIS A 61 -4.89 11.07 -7.67
CA HIS A 61 -4.54 9.66 -7.79
C HIS A 61 -4.05 9.13 -6.45
N THR A 62 -4.41 7.88 -6.15
CA THR A 62 -3.89 7.15 -5.00
C THR A 62 -2.82 6.18 -5.47
N LEU A 63 -1.65 6.26 -4.87
CA LEU A 63 -0.52 5.37 -5.11
C LEU A 63 -0.22 4.60 -3.84
N TYR A 64 -0.07 3.28 -3.96
CA TYR A 64 0.35 2.43 -2.85
C TYR A 64 1.85 2.18 -2.95
N ALA A 65 2.56 2.43 -1.86
CA ALA A 65 3.99 2.26 -1.76
C ALA A 65 4.30 1.11 -0.80
N PHE A 66 5.35 0.35 -1.12
CA PHE A 66 5.81 -0.78 -0.34
C PHE A 66 7.32 -0.65 -0.13
N SER A 67 7.80 -0.94 1.07
CA SER A 67 9.24 -0.91 1.32
C SER A 67 9.94 -2.07 0.61
N GLY A 68 10.87 -1.74 -0.29
CA GLY A 68 11.64 -2.70 -1.07
C GLY A 68 10.84 -3.32 -2.22
N GLN A 69 11.49 -4.20 -2.97
CA GLN A 69 10.85 -4.91 -4.08
C GLN A 69 9.95 -6.01 -3.55
N LEU A 70 8.70 -6.05 -4.01
CA LEU A 70 7.75 -7.12 -3.72
C LEU A 70 7.84 -8.23 -4.76
N GLY A 71 8.13 -9.46 -4.33
CA GLY A 71 8.31 -10.62 -5.20
C GLY A 71 9.53 -10.51 -6.14
N ASP A 72 9.91 -11.63 -6.75
CA ASP A 72 11.12 -11.72 -7.59
C ASP A 72 11.03 -10.90 -8.90
N GLY A 73 9.81 -10.57 -9.35
CA GLY A 73 9.57 -9.84 -10.61
C GLY A 73 8.95 -8.45 -10.46
N GLY A 74 8.80 -7.95 -9.23
CA GLY A 74 8.00 -6.77 -8.93
C GLY A 74 6.50 -7.09 -8.85
N PHE A 75 5.78 -6.26 -8.09
CA PHE A 75 4.35 -6.43 -7.86
C PHE A 75 3.56 -5.59 -8.86
N TYR A 76 2.94 -6.26 -9.82
CA TYR A 76 1.96 -5.66 -10.72
C TYR A 76 0.63 -6.36 -10.52
N HIS A 77 -0.25 -5.71 -9.76
CA HIS A 77 -1.60 -6.17 -9.52
C HIS A 77 -2.57 -5.05 -9.93
N PRO A 78 -3.54 -5.29 -10.81
CA PRO A 78 -4.51 -4.27 -11.20
C PRO A 78 -5.14 -3.57 -9.97
N GLY A 79 -5.08 -2.24 -9.97
CA GLY A 79 -5.53 -1.38 -8.87
C GLY A 79 -4.57 -1.30 -7.67
N PHE A 80 -3.34 -1.77 -7.83
CA PHE A 80 -2.18 -1.41 -7.00
C PHE A 80 -1.15 -0.67 -7.85
#